data_AF-A0A9W6RH54-F1
#
_entry.id   AF-A0A9W6RH54-F1
#
_cell.length_a   1.000
_cell.length_b   1.000
_cell.length_c   1.000
_cell.angle_alpha   90.00
_cell.angle_beta   90.00
_cell.angle_gamma   90.00
#
_symmetry.space_group_name_H-M   'P 1'
#
loop_
_entity.id
_entity.type
_entity.pdbx_description
1 polymer ?
#
loop_
_entity_poly.entity_id
_entity_poly.type
_entity_poly.pdbx_seq_one_letter_code
_entity_poly.pdbx_strand_id
1 'polypeptide(L)'
;MSSARLGVLAGAVLLLVLASTVGWYAFRVVLKSGPGCVVTAVSGTGSGDYTLTTTQADNAATIAGVGMRMGVPDRAVSVALATAMQESGLVDLAGGDRDSAGLFQHSAKPDAYANWEPEARALASALAGERAAALSCHDLATTTAAVTELGTTSISGTHGRARGWAFSGWLVAHAARLGIEQVSFGGDTWTASSGKWSPASVATDVLSLREVADSRS
;
A
#
# COMPACT_ATOMS: atom_id res chain seq x y z
N MET A 1 -48.00 17.47 -29.75
CA MET A 1 -47.44 17.73 -28.41
C MET A 1 -46.68 19.04 -28.46
N SER A 2 -47.03 20.03 -27.63
CA SER A 2 -46.42 21.37 -27.67
C SER A 2 -44.92 21.30 -27.40
N SER A 3 -44.11 21.99 -28.21
CA SER A 3 -42.64 22.10 -28.11
C SER A 3 -42.14 22.44 -26.70
N ALA A 4 -42.96 23.12 -25.90
CA ALA A 4 -42.71 23.40 -24.49
C ALA A 4 -42.60 22.13 -23.62
N ARG A 5 -43.40 21.08 -23.90
CA ARG A 5 -43.36 19.81 -23.15
C ARG A 5 -42.13 18.97 -23.48
N LEU A 6 -41.63 19.06 -24.72
CA LEU A 6 -40.36 18.43 -25.10
C LEU A 6 -39.16 19.10 -24.44
N GLY A 7 -39.15 20.44 -24.36
CA GLY A 7 -38.08 21.20 -23.70
C GLY A 7 -37.96 20.91 -22.20
N VAL A 8 -39.09 20.81 -21.50
CA VAL A 8 -39.11 20.47 -20.07
C VAL A 8 -38.62 19.04 -19.81
N LEU A 9 -39.05 18.07 -20.63
CA LEU A 9 -38.60 16.69 -20.51
C LEU A 9 -37.10 16.53 -20.82
N ALA A 10 -36.61 17.19 -21.87
CA ALA A 10 -35.18 17.16 -22.21
C ALA A 10 -34.31 17.79 -21.10
N GLY A 11 -34.76 18.90 -20.51
CA GLY A 11 -34.07 19.54 -19.38
C GLY A 11 -34.05 18.67 -18.12
N ALA A 12 -35.17 18.00 -17.81
CA ALA A 12 -35.24 17.09 -16.66
C ALA A 12 -34.34 15.87 -16.82
N VAL A 13 -34.28 15.28 -18.01
CA VAL A 13 -33.38 14.15 -18.31
C VAL A 13 -31.92 14.56 -18.19
N LEU A 14 -31.54 15.73 -18.72
CA LEU A 14 -30.17 16.23 -18.62
C LEU A 14 -29.75 16.45 -17.16
N LEU A 15 -30.63 17.03 -16.33
CA LEU A 15 -30.37 17.24 -14.91
C LEU A 15 -30.22 15.91 -14.15
N LEU A 16 -31.03 14.91 -14.46
CA LEU A 16 -30.92 13.58 -13.84
C LEU A 16 -29.62 12.88 -14.23
N VAL A 17 -29.20 12.99 -15.50
CA VAL A 17 -27.91 12.43 -15.95
C VAL A 17 -26.76 13.13 -15.25
N LEU A 18 -26.77 14.46 -15.17
CA LEU A 18 -25.74 15.24 -14.47
C LEU A 18 -25.71 14.94 -12.97
N ALA A 19 -26.86 14.85 -12.31
CA ALA A 19 -26.94 14.49 -10.89
C ALA A 19 -26.43 13.06 -10.65
N SER A 20 -26.73 12.12 -11.57
CA SER A 20 -26.27 10.74 -11.48
C SER A 20 -24.77 10.60 -11.73
N THR A 21 -24.20 11.32 -12.69
CA THR A 21 -22.74 11.31 -12.94
C THR A 21 -21.97 12.00 -11.83
N VAL A 22 -22.46 13.13 -11.31
CA VAL A 22 -21.88 13.81 -10.14
C VAL A 22 -22.01 12.93 -8.90
N GLY A 23 -23.16 12.31 -8.66
CA GLY A 23 -23.38 11.39 -7.55
C GLY A 23 -22.48 10.15 -7.63
N TRP A 24 -22.32 9.57 -8.84
CA TRP A 24 -21.40 8.46 -9.09
C TRP A 24 -19.94 8.86 -8.91
N TYR A 25 -19.55 10.04 -9.40
CA TYR A 25 -18.20 10.57 -9.22
C TYR A 25 -17.89 10.85 -7.75
N ALA A 26 -18.80 11.51 -7.03
CA ALA A 26 -18.69 11.73 -5.59
C ALA A 26 -18.64 10.41 -4.81
N PHE A 27 -19.43 9.41 -5.21
CA PHE A 27 -19.37 8.08 -4.60
C PHE A 27 -18.01 7.40 -4.83
N ARG A 28 -17.45 7.52 -6.03
CA ARG A 28 -16.15 6.96 -6.42
C ARG A 28 -14.97 7.66 -5.74
N VAL A 29 -15.03 8.98 -5.57
CA VAL A 29 -13.91 9.81 -5.11
C VAL A 29 -13.97 10.12 -3.62
N VAL A 30 -15.15 10.24 -3.03
CA VAL A 30 -15.35 10.72 -1.65
C VAL A 30 -15.88 9.62 -0.72
N LEU A 31 -16.75 8.72 -1.20
CA LEU A 31 -17.45 7.75 -0.33
C LEU A 31 -16.83 6.35 -0.32
N LYS A 32 -15.75 6.11 -1.09
CA LYS A 32 -15.13 4.77 -1.25
C LYS A 32 -13.63 4.74 -0.94
N SER A 33 -13.15 5.60 -0.04
CA SER A 33 -11.81 5.42 0.55
C SER A 33 -11.94 4.56 1.80
N GLY A 34 -11.95 3.24 1.61
CA GLY A 34 -11.69 2.31 2.72
C GLY A 34 -10.19 2.31 3.06
N PRO A 35 -9.77 1.65 4.16
CA PRO A 35 -8.37 1.44 4.48
C PRO A 35 -7.58 0.89 3.29
N GLY A 36 -6.45 1.49 2.98
CA GLY A 36 -5.65 1.12 1.82
C GLY A 36 -4.24 1.70 1.85
N CYS A 37 -3.41 1.23 0.94
CA CYS A 37 -2.06 1.70 0.75
C CYS A 37 -1.83 2.13 -0.70
N VAL A 38 -0.94 3.08 -0.90
CA VAL A 38 -0.55 3.62 -2.19
C VAL A 38 0.96 3.57 -2.31
N VAL A 39 1.45 3.03 -3.41
CA VAL A 39 2.84 3.16 -3.83
C VAL A 39 2.92 4.23 -4.90
N THR A 40 3.63 5.30 -4.61
CA THR A 40 3.88 6.36 -5.59
C THR A 40 4.82 5.83 -6.66
N ALA A 41 4.36 5.85 -7.92
CA ALA A 41 5.18 5.45 -9.05
C ALA A 41 6.33 6.43 -9.29
N VAL A 42 7.33 6.01 -10.06
CA VAL A 42 8.43 6.90 -10.45
C VAL A 42 7.92 7.88 -11.50
N SER A 43 7.97 9.18 -11.20
CA SER A 43 7.61 10.23 -12.15
C SER A 43 8.35 10.05 -13.48
N GLY A 44 7.61 10.01 -14.59
CA GLY A 44 8.18 9.89 -15.95
C GLY A 44 8.21 8.48 -16.53
N THR A 45 7.76 7.44 -15.82
CA THR A 45 7.63 6.07 -16.38
C THR A 45 6.28 5.82 -17.06
N GLY A 46 5.37 6.79 -17.08
CA GLY A 46 4.01 6.64 -17.62
C GLY A 46 3.08 5.77 -16.75
N SER A 47 3.56 5.33 -15.60
CA SER A 47 2.84 4.50 -14.63
C SER A 47 2.18 5.41 -13.59
N GLY A 48 0.89 5.24 -13.33
CA GLY A 48 0.19 5.92 -12.23
C GLY A 48 0.51 5.28 -10.87
N ASP A 49 0.07 5.94 -9.79
CA ASP A 49 0.15 5.37 -8.45
C ASP A 49 -0.58 4.03 -8.36
N TYR A 50 -0.02 3.10 -7.58
CA TYR A 50 -0.56 1.76 -7.41
C TYR A 50 -1.25 1.64 -6.05
N THR A 51 -2.52 1.26 -6.07
CA THR A 51 -3.36 1.14 -4.87
C THR A 51 -3.47 -0.32 -4.43
N LEU A 52 -3.21 -0.57 -3.16
CA LEU A 52 -3.28 -1.87 -2.50
C LEU A 52 -4.29 -1.82 -1.36
N THR A 53 -4.92 -2.95 -1.07
CA THR A 53 -5.54 -3.16 0.24
C THR A 53 -4.46 -3.28 1.32
N THR A 54 -4.83 -3.10 2.58
CA THR A 54 -3.91 -3.29 3.72
C THR A 54 -3.32 -4.70 3.77
N THR A 55 -4.12 -5.73 3.48
CA THR A 55 -3.65 -7.13 3.39
C THR A 55 -2.63 -7.33 2.27
N GLN A 56 -2.87 -6.76 1.08
CA GLN A 56 -1.93 -6.88 -0.02
C GLN A 56 -0.60 -6.18 0.29
N ALA A 57 -0.65 -5.01 0.95
CA ALA A 57 0.55 -4.30 1.38
C ALA A 57 1.35 -5.07 2.43
N ASP A 58 0.66 -5.66 3.42
CA ASP A 58 1.25 -6.50 4.47
C ASP A 58 1.98 -7.73 3.88
N ASN A 59 1.32 -8.43 2.95
CA ASN A 59 1.89 -9.57 2.24
C ASN A 59 3.08 -9.17 1.35
N ALA A 60 2.97 -8.07 0.60
CA ALA A 60 4.05 -7.56 -0.23
C ALA A 60 5.28 -7.19 0.60
N ALA A 61 5.08 -6.50 1.73
CA ALA A 61 6.14 -6.15 2.66
C ALA A 61 6.79 -7.38 3.31
N THR A 62 6.01 -8.43 3.56
CA THR A 62 6.54 -9.72 4.03
C THR A 62 7.44 -10.39 2.98
N ILE A 63 6.99 -10.47 1.71
CA ILE A 63 7.80 -11.01 0.60
C ILE A 63 9.11 -10.24 0.47
N ALA A 64 9.04 -8.91 0.43
CA ALA A 64 10.22 -8.05 0.33
C ALA A 64 11.15 -8.21 1.54
N GLY A 65 10.60 -8.25 2.74
CA GLY A 65 11.34 -8.45 4.00
C GLY A 65 12.12 -9.77 4.02
N VAL A 66 11.49 -10.86 3.57
CA VAL A 66 12.17 -12.16 3.44
C VAL A 66 13.28 -12.10 2.40
N GLY A 67 13.03 -11.53 1.22
CA GLY A 67 14.04 -11.38 0.17
C GLY A 67 15.26 -10.59 0.64
N MET A 68 15.05 -9.46 1.30
CA MET A 68 16.12 -8.64 1.87
C MET A 68 16.93 -9.41 2.93
N ARG A 69 16.26 -10.18 3.81
CA ARG A 69 16.94 -11.03 4.79
C ARG A 69 17.79 -12.13 4.14
N MET A 70 17.36 -12.64 3.01
CA MET A 70 18.10 -13.63 2.21
C MET A 70 19.22 -13.00 1.37
N GLY A 71 19.32 -11.66 1.32
CA GLY A 71 20.31 -10.94 0.53
C GLY A 71 20.13 -11.10 -0.97
N VAL A 72 18.92 -11.42 -1.44
CA VAL A 72 18.65 -11.52 -2.89
C VAL A 72 18.55 -10.13 -3.52
N PRO A 73 18.88 -9.98 -4.82
CA PRO A 73 18.77 -8.69 -5.51
C PRO A 73 17.33 -8.17 -5.59
N ASP A 74 17.12 -6.87 -5.71
CA ASP A 74 15.79 -6.24 -5.81
C ASP A 74 14.98 -6.74 -7.02
N ARG A 75 15.68 -7.13 -8.09
CA ARG A 75 15.05 -7.79 -9.24
C ARG A 75 14.39 -9.11 -8.84
N ALA A 76 14.98 -9.89 -7.94
CA ALA A 76 14.40 -11.13 -7.45
C ALA A 76 13.15 -10.86 -6.58
N VAL A 77 13.17 -9.80 -5.76
CA VAL A 77 11.99 -9.34 -5.01
C VAL A 77 10.89 -8.88 -5.96
N SER A 78 11.23 -8.14 -7.02
CA SER A 78 10.28 -7.72 -8.06
C SER A 78 9.64 -8.92 -8.76
N VAL A 79 10.42 -9.94 -9.11
CA VAL A 79 9.90 -11.17 -9.72
C VAL A 79 8.97 -11.91 -8.75
N ALA A 80 9.33 -12.02 -7.48
CA ALA A 80 8.48 -12.64 -6.46
C ALA A 80 7.16 -11.89 -6.29
N LEU A 81 7.18 -10.56 -6.21
CA LEU A 81 5.98 -9.73 -6.13
C LEU A 81 5.09 -9.86 -7.37
N ALA A 82 5.67 -9.80 -8.57
CA ALA A 82 4.93 -10.00 -9.82
C ALA A 82 4.28 -11.39 -9.89
N THR A 83 4.98 -12.40 -9.40
CA THR A 83 4.44 -13.76 -9.30
C THR A 83 3.27 -13.79 -8.33
N ALA A 84 3.42 -13.28 -7.11
CA ALA A 84 2.34 -13.28 -6.12
C ALA A 84 1.11 -12.48 -6.57
N MET A 85 1.30 -11.38 -7.31
CA MET A 85 0.20 -10.64 -7.94
C MET A 85 -0.54 -11.49 -8.98
N GLN A 86 0.20 -12.17 -9.85
CA GLN A 86 -0.38 -12.99 -10.90
C GLN A 86 -1.13 -14.21 -10.33
N GLU A 87 -0.59 -14.82 -9.28
CA GLU A 87 -1.12 -16.07 -8.75
C GLU A 87 -2.27 -15.88 -7.77
N SER A 88 -2.20 -14.85 -6.93
CA SER A 88 -3.20 -14.64 -5.87
C SER A 88 -3.65 -13.19 -5.71
N GLY A 89 -3.12 -12.27 -6.51
CA GLY A 89 -3.35 -10.84 -6.33
C GLY A 89 -2.78 -10.33 -5.01
N LEU A 90 -1.66 -10.89 -4.52
CA LEU A 90 -1.07 -10.59 -3.20
C LEU A 90 -1.97 -10.92 -2.00
N VAL A 91 -2.96 -11.79 -2.16
CA VAL A 91 -3.80 -12.26 -1.05
C VAL A 91 -3.38 -13.68 -0.68
N ASP A 92 -3.31 -13.96 0.62
CA ASP A 92 -3.08 -15.33 1.09
C ASP A 92 -4.39 -16.12 0.95
N LEU A 93 -4.43 -17.06 0.01
CA LEU A 93 -5.62 -17.85 -0.30
C LEU A 93 -5.63 -19.13 0.52
N ALA A 94 -6.73 -19.37 1.22
CA ALA A 94 -6.91 -20.56 2.05
C ALA A 94 -6.97 -21.89 1.26
N GLY A 95 -7.04 -21.87 -0.08
CA GLY A 95 -6.93 -23.08 -0.92
C GLY A 95 -7.22 -22.90 -2.41
N GLY A 96 -6.79 -23.89 -3.21
CA GLY A 96 -7.03 -24.06 -4.66
C GLY A 96 -6.85 -25.52 -5.09
N ASP A 97 -7.32 -25.87 -6.29
CA ASP A 97 -7.38 -27.24 -6.81
C ASP A 97 -5.98 -27.88 -6.88
N ARG A 98 -5.78 -28.99 -6.15
CA ARG A 98 -4.52 -29.79 -6.05
C ARG A 98 -3.46 -29.20 -5.10
N ASP A 99 -3.78 -29.08 -3.82
CA ASP A 99 -2.84 -28.86 -2.70
C ASP A 99 -1.98 -27.58 -2.74
N SER A 100 -2.40 -26.56 -3.48
CA SER A 100 -1.69 -25.28 -3.56
C SER A 100 -2.38 -24.23 -2.68
N ALA A 101 -1.73 -23.84 -1.58
CA ALA A 101 -2.15 -22.78 -0.66
C ALA A 101 -1.02 -21.77 -0.50
N GLY A 102 -1.35 -20.48 -0.40
CA GLY A 102 -0.37 -19.41 -0.23
C GLY A 102 -0.36 -18.35 -1.34
N LEU A 103 0.55 -17.39 -1.20
CA LEU A 103 0.76 -16.27 -2.15
C LEU A 103 1.30 -16.70 -3.52
N PHE A 104 1.83 -17.92 -3.64
CA PHE A 104 2.46 -18.43 -4.86
C PHE A 104 1.78 -19.71 -5.30
N GLN A 105 1.08 -19.65 -6.44
CA GLN A 105 0.50 -20.80 -7.11
C GLN A 105 1.33 -21.15 -8.36
N HIS A 106 1.29 -22.41 -8.78
CA HIS A 106 2.08 -22.86 -9.93
C HIS A 106 1.38 -22.45 -11.24
N SER A 107 1.84 -21.41 -11.93
CA SER A 107 1.33 -21.01 -13.25
C SER A 107 2.18 -21.53 -14.40
N ALA A 108 1.52 -21.93 -15.49
CA ALA A 108 2.11 -22.41 -16.74
C ALA A 108 2.23 -21.31 -17.82
N LYS A 109 2.12 -20.02 -17.48
CA LYS A 109 2.11 -18.89 -18.45
C LYS A 109 3.16 -17.82 -18.12
N PRO A 110 4.39 -17.91 -18.68
CA PRO A 110 5.48 -16.97 -18.39
C PRO A 110 5.25 -15.53 -18.85
N ASP A 111 4.42 -15.33 -19.86
CA ASP A 111 4.12 -14.04 -20.47
C ASP A 111 3.14 -13.20 -19.65
N ALA A 112 2.33 -13.83 -18.80
CA ALA A 112 1.37 -13.14 -17.93
C ALA A 112 2.06 -12.23 -16.89
N TYR A 113 3.29 -12.56 -16.46
CA TYR A 113 4.05 -11.78 -15.47
C TYR A 113 4.44 -10.38 -15.96
N ALA A 114 4.62 -10.20 -17.28
CA ALA A 114 5.06 -8.93 -17.85
C ALA A 114 4.07 -7.78 -17.58
N ASN A 115 2.78 -8.10 -17.42
CA ASN A 115 1.75 -7.11 -17.09
C ASN A 115 1.92 -6.51 -15.70
N TRP A 116 2.55 -7.25 -14.77
CA TRP A 116 2.74 -6.87 -13.37
C TRP A 116 4.11 -6.26 -13.09
N GLU A 117 5.05 -6.35 -14.04
CA GLU A 117 6.43 -5.91 -13.86
C GLU A 117 6.53 -4.44 -13.38
N PRO A 118 5.78 -3.46 -13.95
CA PRO A 118 5.86 -2.07 -13.49
C PRO A 118 5.45 -1.90 -12.02
N GLU A 119 4.35 -2.54 -11.62
CA GLU A 119 3.82 -2.47 -10.26
C GLU A 119 4.74 -3.17 -9.27
N ALA A 120 5.20 -4.37 -9.62
CA ALA A 120 6.10 -5.15 -8.79
C ALA A 120 7.44 -4.45 -8.57
N ARG A 121 7.95 -3.75 -9.59
CA ARG A 121 9.18 -2.94 -9.47
C ARG A 121 8.96 -1.71 -8.58
N ALA A 122 7.80 -1.05 -8.70
CA ALA A 122 7.46 0.07 -7.85
C ALA A 122 7.40 -0.36 -6.37
N LEU A 123 6.74 -1.49 -6.08
CA LEU A 123 6.71 -2.07 -4.73
C LEU A 123 8.10 -2.48 -4.23
N ALA A 124 8.89 -3.20 -5.05
CA ALA A 124 10.21 -3.65 -4.66
C ALA A 124 11.12 -2.47 -4.29
N SER A 125 11.18 -1.42 -5.14
CA SER A 125 12.01 -0.23 -4.87
C SER A 125 11.54 0.58 -3.65
N ALA A 126 10.23 0.62 -3.37
CA ALA A 126 9.68 1.23 -2.17
C ALA A 126 10.03 0.43 -0.90
N LEU A 127 9.81 -0.89 -0.93
CA LEU A 127 9.99 -1.78 0.21
C LEU A 127 11.46 -2.14 0.50
N ALA A 128 12.32 -2.08 -0.51
CA ALA A 128 13.78 -2.21 -0.36
C ALA A 128 14.46 -0.92 0.11
N GLY A 129 13.70 0.19 0.21
CA GLY A 129 14.19 1.47 0.67
C GLY A 129 15.04 2.24 -0.33
N GLU A 130 15.02 1.87 -1.62
CA GLU A 130 15.62 2.64 -2.70
C GLU A 130 14.87 3.96 -2.91
N ARG A 131 13.56 3.94 -2.68
CA ARG A 131 12.69 5.10 -2.77
C ARG A 131 12.17 5.53 -1.40
N ALA A 132 12.68 6.67 -0.94
CA ALA A 132 12.20 7.34 0.26
C ALA A 132 10.71 7.71 0.14
N ALA A 133 9.96 7.52 1.23
CA ALA A 133 8.56 7.92 1.38
C ALA A 133 7.61 7.43 0.27
N ALA A 134 7.95 6.33 -0.41
CA ALA A 134 7.24 5.88 -1.59
C ALA A 134 5.98 5.05 -1.31
N LEU A 135 5.87 4.45 -0.13
CA LEU A 135 4.70 3.70 0.30
C LEU A 135 3.98 4.48 1.41
N SER A 136 2.67 4.65 1.27
CA SER A 136 1.84 5.29 2.28
C SER A 136 0.52 4.55 2.47
N CYS A 137 0.10 4.30 3.70
CA CYS A 137 -1.20 3.70 4.02
C CYS A 137 -2.13 4.70 4.71
N HIS A 138 -3.44 4.62 4.49
CA HIS A 138 -4.45 5.56 4.98
C HIS A 138 -5.69 4.86 5.53
N ASP A 139 -6.50 5.60 6.29
CA ASP A 139 -7.78 5.17 6.88
C ASP A 139 -7.68 3.86 7.69
N LEU A 140 -6.55 3.65 8.36
CA LEU A 140 -6.26 2.43 9.10
C LEU A 140 -7.06 2.38 10.41
N ALA A 141 -7.82 1.31 10.61
CA ALA A 141 -8.39 0.98 11.90
C ALA A 141 -7.30 0.34 12.77
N THR A 142 -6.54 1.17 13.46
CA THR A 142 -5.45 0.73 14.32
C THR A 142 -6.02 -0.02 15.53
N THR A 143 -5.81 -1.33 15.60
CA THR A 143 -6.19 -2.15 16.76
C THR A 143 -4.93 -2.47 17.57
N THR A 144 -5.05 -2.55 18.90
CA THR A 144 -3.96 -2.98 19.78
C THR A 144 -3.69 -4.47 19.53
N ALA A 145 -2.83 -4.81 18.58
CA ALA A 145 -2.26 -6.14 18.48
C ALA A 145 -0.94 -6.19 19.27
N ALA A 146 -0.70 -7.32 19.93
CA ALA A 146 0.41 -7.50 20.84
C ALA A 146 1.78 -7.24 20.20
N VAL A 147 2.59 -6.42 20.85
CA VAL A 147 3.99 -6.07 20.57
C VAL A 147 4.95 -7.27 20.80
N THR A 148 4.50 -8.51 20.57
CA THR A 148 5.30 -9.72 20.82
C THR A 148 6.14 -10.15 19.60
N GLU A 149 5.86 -9.61 18.41
CA GLU A 149 6.53 -10.01 17.15
C GLU A 149 7.69 -9.10 16.72
N LEU A 150 7.83 -7.90 17.30
CA LEU A 150 8.70 -6.86 16.72
C LEU A 150 10.16 -6.88 17.21
N GLY A 151 10.48 -7.47 18.36
CA GLY A 151 11.84 -7.37 18.92
C GLY A 151 12.38 -5.92 18.84
N THR A 152 11.60 -4.98 19.37
CA THR A 152 11.64 -3.51 19.13
C THR A 152 13.00 -2.84 19.38
N THR A 153 13.94 -3.53 20.00
CA THR A 153 15.33 -3.09 20.19
C THR A 153 16.18 -3.11 18.92
N SER A 154 15.72 -3.74 17.83
CA SER A 154 16.49 -3.84 16.57
C SER A 154 15.99 -2.93 15.43
N ILE A 155 14.73 -2.50 15.48
CA ILE A 155 14.09 -1.72 14.40
C ILE A 155 14.18 -0.22 14.67
N SER A 156 14.13 0.23 15.92
CA SER A 156 14.29 1.65 16.27
C SER A 156 15.79 2.04 16.40
N GLY A 157 16.11 3.32 16.20
CA GLY A 157 17.47 3.84 16.33
C GLY A 157 18.15 4.16 15.00
N THR A 158 19.48 4.30 15.01
CA THR A 158 20.24 4.75 13.84
C THR A 158 20.37 3.64 12.79
N HIS A 159 20.01 3.96 11.54
CA HIS A 159 20.13 3.04 10.40
C HIS A 159 20.82 3.71 9.21
N GLY A 160 21.46 2.91 8.36
CA GLY A 160 21.86 3.40 7.03
C GLY A 160 20.62 3.75 6.20
N ARG A 161 20.73 4.79 5.36
CA ARG A 161 19.57 5.41 4.68
C ARG A 161 18.66 4.43 3.94
N ALA A 162 19.21 3.55 3.10
CA ALA A 162 18.42 2.56 2.36
C ALA A 162 17.69 1.58 3.30
N ARG A 163 18.42 0.99 4.27
CA ARG A 163 17.85 0.05 5.24
C ARG A 163 16.78 0.71 6.13
N GLY A 164 17.00 1.94 6.57
CA GLY A 164 16.02 2.68 7.36
C GLY A 164 14.74 2.96 6.57
N TRP A 165 14.84 3.32 5.29
CA TRP A 165 13.66 3.46 4.42
C TRP A 165 12.96 2.14 4.14
N ALA A 166 13.70 1.03 4.03
CA ALA A 166 13.13 -0.30 3.89
C ALA A 166 12.29 -0.67 5.14
N PHE A 167 12.84 -0.43 6.33
CA PHE A 167 12.11 -0.61 7.59
C PHE A 167 10.92 0.34 7.73
N SER A 168 11.06 1.60 7.34
CA SER A 168 9.93 2.55 7.33
C SER A 168 8.78 2.07 6.44
N GLY A 169 9.08 1.63 5.21
CA GLY A 169 8.07 1.07 4.31
C GLY A 169 7.43 -0.19 4.88
N TRP A 170 8.23 -1.09 5.45
CA TRP A 170 7.73 -2.29 6.11
C TRP A 170 6.80 -1.94 7.27
N LEU A 171 7.16 -0.99 8.14
CA LEU A 171 6.34 -0.55 9.27
C LEU A 171 5.01 0.07 8.82
N VAL A 172 5.04 0.91 7.77
CA VAL A 172 3.83 1.54 7.22
C VAL A 172 2.89 0.48 6.62
N ALA A 173 3.41 -0.50 5.89
CA ALA A 173 2.61 -1.59 5.32
C ALA A 173 1.90 -2.43 6.40
N HIS A 174 2.57 -2.63 7.53
CA HIS A 174 2.09 -3.43 8.65
C HIS A 174 1.33 -2.62 9.71
N ALA A 175 1.22 -1.30 9.55
CA ALA A 175 0.79 -0.39 10.60
C ALA A 175 -0.59 -0.73 11.18
N ALA A 176 -1.53 -1.15 10.31
CA ALA A 176 -2.88 -1.55 10.71
C ALA A 176 -2.89 -2.74 11.67
N ARG A 177 -2.04 -3.74 11.38
CA ARG A 177 -1.90 -4.95 12.18
C ARG A 177 -1.10 -4.68 13.44
N LEU A 178 -0.05 -3.86 13.37
CA LEU A 178 0.89 -3.65 14.48
C LEU A 178 0.49 -2.54 15.44
N GLY A 179 -0.62 -1.85 15.19
CA GLY A 179 -1.02 -0.77 16.09
C GLY A 179 -0.22 0.53 15.90
N ILE A 180 0.49 0.71 14.78
CA ILE A 180 1.41 1.84 14.56
C ILE A 180 0.63 3.06 14.07
N GLU A 181 0.75 4.18 14.77
CA GLU A 181 0.11 5.45 14.39
C GLU A 181 1.06 6.47 13.73
N GLN A 182 2.38 6.30 13.92
CA GLN A 182 3.40 7.19 13.37
C GLN A 182 4.69 6.44 13.08
N VAL A 183 5.36 6.80 11.98
CA VAL A 183 6.72 6.38 11.63
C VAL A 183 7.51 7.60 11.18
N SER A 184 8.73 7.78 11.68
CA SER A 184 9.61 8.89 11.29
C SER A 184 11.01 8.40 10.97
N PHE A 185 11.54 8.82 9.82
CA PHE A 185 12.91 8.52 9.36
C PHE A 185 13.33 9.49 8.25
N GLY A 186 14.63 9.77 8.12
CA GLY A 186 15.19 10.51 6.99
C GLY A 186 14.72 11.96 6.86
N GLY A 187 14.12 12.52 7.93
CA GLY A 187 13.50 13.84 7.91
C GLY A 187 12.07 13.86 7.39
N ASP A 188 11.42 12.71 7.28
CA ASP A 188 10.01 12.59 6.96
C ASP A 188 9.26 11.87 8.09
N THR A 189 7.97 12.17 8.22
CA THR A 189 7.06 11.58 9.19
C THR A 189 5.75 11.20 8.51
N TRP A 190 5.40 9.93 8.62
CA TRP A 190 4.11 9.39 8.23
C TRP A 190 3.21 9.26 9.45
N THR A 191 1.91 9.54 9.28
CA THR A 191 0.89 9.28 10.30
C THR A 191 -0.27 8.46 9.74
N ALA A 192 -0.77 7.51 10.53
CA ALA A 192 -1.90 6.67 10.14
C ALA A 192 -3.18 7.49 9.88
N SER A 193 -3.36 8.61 10.58
CA SER A 193 -4.53 9.49 10.46
C SER A 193 -4.56 10.29 9.16
N SER A 194 -3.42 10.78 8.69
CA SER A 194 -3.33 11.51 7.43
C SER A 194 -3.08 10.60 6.23
N GLY A 195 -2.48 9.43 6.51
CA GLY A 195 -1.95 8.51 5.53
C GLY A 195 -0.96 9.14 4.57
N LYS A 196 -0.21 10.15 5.02
CA LYS A 196 0.76 10.90 4.21
C LYS A 196 2.08 11.04 4.92
N TRP A 197 3.16 11.05 4.15
CA TRP A 197 4.46 11.53 4.59
C TRP A 197 4.48 13.06 4.56
N SER A 198 5.09 13.64 5.59
CA SER A 198 5.29 15.07 5.74
C SER A 198 6.72 15.35 6.21
N PRO A 199 7.38 16.42 5.73
CA PRO A 199 8.70 16.78 6.22
C PRO A 199 8.68 17.00 7.74
N ALA A 200 9.60 16.35 8.43
CA ALA A 200 9.89 16.62 9.84
C ALA A 200 10.72 17.90 9.96
N SER A 201 10.66 18.52 11.15
CA SER A 201 11.45 19.73 11.44
C SER A 201 12.96 19.47 11.48
N VAL A 202 13.40 18.22 11.61
CA VAL A 202 14.83 17.83 11.65
C VAL A 202 15.04 16.53 10.87
N ALA A 203 15.96 16.56 9.90
CA ALA A 203 16.39 15.35 9.19
C ALA A 203 17.32 14.52 10.06
N THR A 204 16.93 13.27 10.35
CA THR A 204 17.75 12.32 11.12
C THR A 204 17.67 10.94 10.49
N ASP A 205 18.80 10.23 10.49
CA ASP A 205 18.86 8.81 10.13
C ASP A 205 18.51 7.92 11.35
N VAL A 206 17.62 8.42 12.22
CA VAL A 206 17.12 7.72 13.40
C VAL A 206 15.68 7.31 13.12
N LEU A 207 15.44 6.00 13.00
CA LEU A 207 14.12 5.44 12.83
C LEU A 207 13.39 5.45 14.18
N SER A 208 12.19 6.01 14.18
CA SER A 208 11.29 6.00 15.34
C SER A 208 9.86 5.68 14.90
N LEU A 209 9.09 5.08 15.81
CA LEU A 209 7.70 4.75 15.62
C LEU A 209 6.91 5.06 16.89
N ARG A 210 5.61 5.29 16.72
CA ARG A 210 4.64 5.44 17.81
C ARG A 210 3.50 4.45 17.60
N GLU A 211 3.15 3.74 18.65
CA GLU A 211 2.02 2.82 18.69
C GLU A 211 0.85 3.46 19.44
N VAL A 212 -0.37 2.98 19.17
CA VAL A 212 -1.55 3.36 19.96
C VAL A 212 -1.33 2.93 21.40
N ALA A 213 -1.44 3.87 22.33
CA ALA A 213 -1.30 3.59 23.75
C ALA A 213 -2.34 2.54 24.19
N ASP A 214 -1.88 1.45 24.81
CA ASP A 214 -2.79 0.49 25.41
C ASP A 214 -3.50 1.16 26.59
N SER A 215 -4.83 1.17 26.56
CA SER A 215 -5.67 1.85 27.56
C SER A 215 -5.90 1.00 28.82
N ARG A 216 -5.13 -0.08 29.00
CA ARG A 216 -5.19 -0.93 30.20
C ARG A 216 -3.88 -0.87 30.98
N SER A 217 -3.85 0.05 31.93
CA SER A 217 -3.01 -0.01 33.15
C SER A 217 -3.81 -0.55 34.31
#